data_AF-A0A851D7W5-F1
#
_entry.id   AF-A0A851D7W5-F1
#
_cell.length_a   1.000
_cell.length_b   1.000
_cell.length_c   1.000
_cell.angle_alpha   90.00
_cell.angle_beta   90.00
_cell.angle_gamma   90.00
#
_symmetry.space_group_name_H-M   'P 1'
#
loop_
_entity.id
_entity.type
_entity.pdbx_description
1 polymer ?
#
loop_
_entity_poly.entity_id
_entity_poly.type
_entity_poly.pdbx_seq_one_letter_code
_entity_poly.pdbx_strand_id
1 'polypeptide(L)'
;PGWLLSPAGRPYLDSIFHKNQRRAFGLLERPVLPPNLAVPTVTYKLFVCGKSGVGKTALVAWLAGSPAAPGHHETLGVEVTTVYWPAKIGATGRPLIFQLQFWD
;
A
#
# COMPACT_ATOMS: atom_id res chain seq x y z
N PRO A 1 -19.29 1.14 4.89
CA PRO A 1 -19.59 -0.02 4.02
C PRO A 1 -18.76 0.03 2.73
N GLY A 2 -18.09 -1.07 2.37
CA GLY A 2 -17.28 -1.17 1.15
C GLY A 2 -16.81 -2.60 0.90
N TRP A 3 -16.51 -2.97 -0.34
CA TRP A 3 -16.17 -4.35 -0.72
C TRP A 3 -15.01 -4.93 0.12
N LEU A 4 -13.99 -4.13 0.46
CA LEU A 4 -12.86 -4.56 1.28
C LEU A 4 -13.25 -5.06 2.68
N LEU A 5 -14.34 -4.52 3.24
CA LEU A 5 -14.84 -4.91 4.56
C LEU A 5 -15.90 -6.03 4.47
N SER A 6 -16.25 -6.47 3.26
CA SER A 6 -17.18 -7.58 3.05
C SER A 6 -16.48 -8.94 3.22
N PRO A 7 -17.23 -10.03 3.48
CA PRO A 7 -16.66 -11.38 3.55
C PRO A 7 -15.84 -11.76 2.30
N ALA A 8 -16.24 -11.29 1.12
CA ALA A 8 -15.53 -11.55 -0.13
C ALA A 8 -14.23 -10.75 -0.27
N GLY A 9 -14.14 -9.56 0.34
CA GLY A 9 -12.93 -8.72 0.32
C GLY A 9 -11.95 -9.02 1.46
N ARG A 10 -12.45 -9.65 2.53
CA ARG A 10 -11.69 -9.87 3.76
C ARG A 10 -10.38 -10.64 3.57
N PRO A 11 -10.33 -11.75 2.80
CA PRO A 11 -9.07 -12.47 2.57
C PRO A 11 -7.99 -11.61 1.90
N TYR A 12 -8.40 -10.69 1.02
CA TYR A 12 -7.48 -9.76 0.36
C TYR A 12 -6.92 -8.76 1.37
N LEU A 13 -7.75 -8.23 2.26
CA LEU A 13 -7.31 -7.32 3.32
C LEU A 13 -6.38 -8.04 4.31
N ASP A 14 -6.69 -9.27 4.70
CA ASP A 14 -5.86 -10.06 5.61
C ASP A 14 -4.50 -10.46 4.98
N SER A 15 -4.37 -10.42 3.65
CA SER A 15 -3.08 -10.62 2.97
C SER A 15 -2.08 -9.48 3.20
N ILE A 16 -2.58 -8.26 3.46
CA ILE A 16 -1.76 -7.05 3.69
C ILE A 16 -1.80 -6.55 5.14
N PHE A 17 -2.66 -7.10 5.99
CA PHE A 17 -2.73 -6.80 7.42
C PHE A 17 -2.37 -8.01 8.29
N HIS A 18 -1.85 -7.75 9.48
CA HIS A 18 -1.66 -8.74 10.54
C HIS A 18 -1.93 -8.06 11.89
N LYS A 19 -2.82 -8.62 12.73
CA LYS A 19 -3.17 -8.04 14.04
C LYS A 19 -3.56 -6.54 13.97
N ASN A 20 -4.36 -6.17 12.98
CA ASN A 20 -4.76 -4.77 12.69
C ASN A 20 -3.60 -3.81 12.37
N GLN A 21 -2.40 -4.32 12.12
CA GLN A 21 -1.26 -3.55 11.63
C GLN A 21 -0.99 -3.89 10.17
N ARG A 22 -0.59 -2.90 9.38
CA ARG A 22 -0.19 -3.15 7.99
C ARG A 22 1.11 -3.95 7.98
N ARG A 23 1.20 -4.97 7.14
CA ARG A 23 2.44 -5.73 6.96
C ARG A 23 3.44 -4.88 6.17
N ALA A 24 4.65 -4.78 6.68
CA ALA A 24 5.79 -4.37 5.88
C ALA A 24 6.20 -5.54 4.98
N PHE A 25 6.46 -5.24 3.71
CA PHE A 25 6.96 -6.21 2.74
C PHE A 25 8.37 -5.79 2.35
N GLY A 26 9.33 -6.72 2.45
CA GLY A 26 10.67 -6.54 1.91
C GLY A 26 10.67 -6.36 0.38
N LEU A 27 11.83 -6.01 -0.18
CA LEU A 27 12.00 -5.69 -1.61
C LEU A 27 11.45 -6.77 -2.57
N LEU A 28 11.58 -8.04 -2.18
CA LEU A 28 11.14 -9.19 -2.97
C LEU A 28 9.81 -9.79 -2.48
N GLU A 29 9.31 -9.31 -1.34
CA GLU A 29 8.12 -9.84 -0.70
C GLU A 29 6.86 -9.23 -1.30
N ARG A 30 5.78 -10.03 -1.26
CA ARG A 30 4.48 -9.69 -1.85
C ARG A 30 3.39 -10.29 -0.98
N PRO A 31 2.17 -9.74 -1.02
CA PRO A 31 1.03 -10.37 -0.37
C PRO A 31 0.77 -11.74 -1.01
N VAL A 32 0.69 -12.76 -0.17
CA VAL A 32 0.40 -14.13 -0.61
C VAL A 32 -1.08 -14.40 -0.40
N LEU A 33 -1.74 -14.81 -1.48
CA LEU A 33 -3.14 -15.24 -1.47
C LEU A 33 -3.23 -16.73 -1.79
N PRO A 34 -4.25 -17.43 -1.24
CA PRO A 34 -4.59 -18.79 -1.66
C PRO A 34 -4.79 -18.87 -3.19
N PRO A 35 -4.47 -19.99 -3.85
CA PRO A 35 -4.54 -20.11 -5.32
C PRO A 35 -5.92 -19.77 -5.91
N ASN A 36 -7.01 -20.12 -5.22
CA ASN A 36 -8.38 -19.83 -5.62
C ASN A 36 -8.76 -18.34 -5.52
N LEU A 37 -7.92 -17.53 -4.86
CA LEU A 37 -8.09 -16.09 -4.68
C LEU A 37 -6.96 -15.30 -5.35
N ALA A 38 -6.11 -15.96 -6.13
CA ALA A 38 -5.02 -15.31 -6.84
C ALA A 38 -5.58 -14.30 -7.86
N VAL A 39 -5.04 -13.08 -7.81
CA VAL A 39 -5.48 -11.95 -8.64
C VAL A 39 -4.27 -11.24 -9.25
N PRO A 40 -4.43 -10.56 -10.39
CA PRO A 40 -3.35 -9.78 -10.96
C PRO A 40 -2.88 -8.68 -10.00
N THR A 41 -1.57 -8.46 -9.99
CA THR A 41 -0.98 -7.29 -9.35
C THR A 41 -0.65 -6.25 -10.41
N VAL A 42 -1.11 -5.01 -10.21
CA VAL A 42 -0.86 -3.89 -11.13
C VAL A 42 0.02 -2.86 -10.43
N THR A 43 1.13 -2.49 -11.06
CA THR A 43 2.11 -1.57 -10.47
C THR A 43 1.88 -0.14 -10.94
N TYR A 44 1.90 0.80 -10.00
CA TYR A 44 1.87 2.23 -10.26
C TYR A 44 3.04 2.92 -9.57
N LYS A 45 3.73 3.80 -10.31
CA LYS A 45 4.71 4.73 -9.76
C LYS A 45 4.00 6.04 -9.46
N LEU A 46 4.04 6.45 -8.20
CA LEU A 46 3.40 7.64 -7.67
C LEU A 46 4.48 8.60 -7.22
N PHE A 47 4.64 9.71 -7.92
CA PHE A 47 5.56 10.78 -7.52
C PHE A 47 4.88 11.69 -6.50
N VAL A 48 5.50 11.86 -5.34
CA VAL A 48 4.97 12.70 -4.26
C VAL A 48 5.73 14.02 -4.26
N CYS A 49 5.06 15.10 -4.67
CA CYS A 49 5.69 16.41 -4.81
C CYS A 49 5.01 17.48 -3.95
N GLY A 50 5.78 18.51 -3.60
CA GLY A 50 5.34 19.58 -2.70
C GLY A 50 6.53 20.25 -2.00
N LYS A 51 6.29 21.41 -1.39
CA LYS A 51 7.33 22.18 -0.68
C LYS A 51 8.02 21.34 0.40
N SER A 52 9.22 21.74 0.82
CA SER A 52 9.87 21.12 1.99
C SER A 52 8.99 21.30 3.24
N GLY A 53 9.04 20.33 4.17
CA GLY A 53 8.29 20.39 5.42
C GLY A 53 6.77 20.17 5.36
N VAL A 54 6.15 19.98 4.19
CA VAL A 54 4.67 19.84 4.08
C VAL A 54 4.11 18.47 4.51
N GLY A 55 4.98 17.52 4.88
CA GLY A 55 4.57 16.21 5.37
C GLY A 55 4.46 15.09 4.31
N LYS A 56 5.14 15.21 3.17
CA LYS A 56 5.17 14.16 2.12
C LYS A 56 5.61 12.80 2.66
N THR A 57 6.77 12.77 3.31
CA THR A 57 7.33 11.57 3.95
C THR A 57 6.43 11.03 5.04
N ALA A 58 5.82 11.90 5.85
CA ALA A 58 4.86 11.50 6.88
C ALA A 58 3.60 10.85 6.29
N LEU A 59 3.10 11.37 5.15
CA LEU A 59 1.98 10.77 4.42
C LEU A 59 2.34 9.39 3.87
N VAL A 60 3.52 9.26 3.25
CA VAL A 60 4.00 7.97 2.72
C VAL A 60 4.18 6.94 3.83
N ALA A 61 4.80 7.33 4.96
CA ALA A 61 4.95 6.47 6.13
C ALA A 61 3.60 6.02 6.71
N TRP A 62 2.64 6.95 6.85
CA TRP A 62 1.29 6.64 7.32
C TRP A 62 0.56 5.66 6.39
N LEU A 63 0.64 5.87 5.07
CA LEU A 63 0.08 4.95 4.08
C LEU A 63 0.75 3.58 4.14
N ALA A 64 2.06 3.51 4.39
CA ALA A 64 2.78 2.25 4.56
C ALA A 64 2.47 1.55 5.90
N GLY A 65 1.83 2.23 6.85
CA GLY A 65 1.63 1.73 8.21
C GLY A 65 2.93 1.70 9.03
N SER A 66 3.91 2.51 8.64
CA SER A 66 5.14 2.74 9.40
C SER A 66 4.99 3.96 10.30
N PRO A 67 5.50 3.95 11.54
CA PRO A 67 5.56 5.16 12.34
C PRO A 67 6.37 6.24 11.61
N ALA A 68 5.81 7.44 11.50
CA ALA A 68 6.57 8.59 11.01
C ALA A 68 7.67 8.93 12.02
N ALA A 69 8.89 9.22 11.53
CA ALA A 69 9.97 9.66 12.40
C ALA A 69 9.53 10.95 13.15
N PRO A 70 9.80 11.06 14.47
CA PRO A 70 9.30 12.18 15.28
C PRO A 70 9.99 13.53 14.97
N GLY A 71 11.00 13.55 14.09
CA GLY A 71 11.70 14.77 13.65
C GLY A 71 11.52 15.03 12.16
N HIS A 72 11.47 16.31 11.78
CA HIS A 72 11.52 16.69 10.37
C HIS A 72 12.94 16.52 9.85
N HIS A 73 13.17 15.50 9.04
CA HIS A 73 14.38 15.35 8.25
C HIS A 73 14.00 15.61 6.80
N GLU A 74 14.80 16.40 6.09
CA GLU A 74 14.66 16.52 4.64
C GLU A 74 15.01 15.17 4.01
N THR A 75 14.17 14.70 3.08
CA THR A 75 14.47 13.51 2.27
C THR A 75 15.67 13.83 1.40
N LEU A 76 16.84 13.27 1.75
CA LEU A 76 18.05 13.43 0.95
C LEU A 76 18.01 12.44 -0.21
N GLY A 77 17.63 12.93 -1.40
CA GLY A 77 17.48 12.11 -2.59
C GLY A 77 16.06 11.57 -2.76
N VAL A 78 15.92 10.49 -3.52
CA VAL A 78 14.62 9.84 -3.78
C VAL A 78 14.48 8.61 -2.90
N GLU A 79 13.43 8.56 -2.10
CA GLU A 79 13.05 7.39 -1.32
C GLU A 79 11.86 6.68 -1.98
N VAL A 80 11.96 5.35 -2.14
CA VAL A 80 10.88 4.56 -2.74
C VAL A 80 10.25 3.63 -1.71
N THR A 81 8.99 3.91 -1.36
CA THR A 81 8.20 3.04 -0.47
C THR A 81 7.16 2.27 -1.27
N THR A 82 7.13 0.94 -1.13
CA THR A 82 6.14 0.09 -1.79
C THR A 82 5.01 -0.28 -0.84
N VAL A 83 3.77 -0.07 -1.27
CA VAL A 83 2.56 -0.44 -0.53
C VAL A 83 1.65 -1.28 -1.42
N TYR A 84 1.17 -2.40 -0.87
CA TYR A 84 0.18 -3.22 -1.55
C TYR A 84 -1.24 -2.87 -1.08
N TRP A 85 -2.16 -2.71 -2.03
CA TRP A 85 -3.54 -2.31 -1.75
C TRP A 85 -4.56 -3.11 -2.59
N PRO A 86 -5.36 -3.98 -1.97
CA PRO A 86 -6.41 -4.70 -2.71
C PRO A 86 -7.54 -3.78 -3.14
N ALA A 87 -8.07 -4.02 -4.33
CA ALA A 87 -9.19 -3.26 -4.87
C ALA A 87 -10.10 -4.13 -5.73
N LYS A 88 -11.32 -3.63 -5.97
CA LYS A 88 -12.27 -4.22 -6.92
C LYS A 88 -12.56 -3.18 -7.99
N ILE A 89 -12.30 -3.53 -9.25
CA ILE A 89 -12.58 -2.65 -10.38
C ILE A 89 -14.09 -2.45 -10.46
N GLY A 90 -14.56 -1.20 -10.38
CA GLY A 90 -16.00 -0.89 -10.39
C GLY A 90 -16.71 -1.39 -11.65
N ALA A 91 -16.11 -1.19 -12.83
CA ALA A 91 -16.72 -1.55 -14.11
C ALA A 91 -16.86 -3.07 -14.33
N THR A 92 -15.92 -3.88 -13.84
CA THR A 92 -15.88 -5.33 -14.12
C THR A 92 -16.18 -6.18 -12.89
N GLY A 93 -16.19 -5.59 -11.70
CA GLY A 93 -16.25 -6.29 -10.43
C GLY A 93 -15.06 -7.20 -10.16
N ARG A 94 -13.97 -7.13 -10.94
CA ARG A 94 -12.81 -8.01 -10.77
C ARG A 94 -11.89 -7.50 -9.65
N PRO A 95 -11.46 -8.35 -8.72
CA PRO A 95 -10.46 -8.00 -7.72
C PRO A 95 -9.05 -7.95 -8.31
N LEU A 96 -8.20 -7.12 -7.73
CA LEU A 96 -6.77 -7.00 -8.03
C LEU A 96 -5.99 -6.54 -6.79
N ILE A 97 -4.67 -6.59 -6.86
CA ILE A 97 -3.77 -5.92 -5.92
C ILE A 97 -3.07 -4.77 -6.65
N PHE A 98 -3.15 -3.56 -6.11
CA PHE A 98 -2.25 -2.49 -6.54
C PHE A 98 -0.91 -2.62 -5.81
N GLN A 99 0.18 -2.54 -6.56
CA GLN A 99 1.52 -2.29 -6.03
C GLN A 99 1.84 -0.80 -6.24
N LEU A 100 1.69 0.00 -5.20
CA LEU A 100 1.91 1.44 -5.22
C LEU A 100 3.36 1.72 -4.80
N GLN A 101 4.17 2.20 -5.72
CA GLN A 101 5.52 2.66 -5.45
C GLN A 101 5.45 4.17 -5.26
N PHE A 102 5.58 4.65 -4.02
CA PHE A 102 5.68 6.07 -3.70
C PHE A 102 7.12 6.51 -3.85
N TRP A 103 7.36 7.49 -4.71
CA TRP A 103 8.65 8.13 -4.95
C TRP A 103 8.56 9.51 -4.28
N ASP A 104 9.09 9.61 -3.06
CA ASP A 104 9.22 10.86 -2.29
C ASP A 104 10.61 11.47 -2.49
#